data_AF-R9T8S2-F1
#
_entry.id   AF-R9T8S2-F1
#
_cell.length_a   1.000
_cell.length_b   1.000
_cell.length_c   1.000
_cell.angle_alpha   90.00
_cell.angle_beta   90.00
_cell.angle_gamma   90.00
#
_symmetry.space_group_name_H-M   'P 1'
#
loop_
_entity.id
_entity.type
_entity.pdbx_description
1 polymer ?
#
loop_
_entity_poly.entity_id
_entity_poly.type
_entity_poly.pdbx_seq_one_letter_code
_entity_poly.pdbx_strand_id
1 'polypeptide(L)' 'MSTHNEGVRLREVFRKYYDGREIDESDLETLNKLVAGSYIDYSMDNGVPIAKASQIGRAIKKPKAIALKY' A
#
# COMPACT_ATOMS: atom_id res chain seq x y z
N MET A 1 12.97 16.23 0.69
CA MET A 1 11.67 16.92 0.55
C MET A 1 10.66 15.88 0.06
N SER A 2 9.87 15.28 0.94
CA SER A 2 8.74 14.43 0.50
C SER A 2 7.64 15.37 0.04
N THR A 3 7.46 15.49 -1.28
CA THR A 3 6.43 16.35 -1.86
C THR A 3 5.06 15.78 -1.53
N HIS A 4 4.08 16.64 -1.31
CA HIS A 4 2.69 16.27 -1.00
C HIS A 4 2.15 15.13 -1.91
N ASN A 5 2.56 15.12 -3.17
CA ASN A 5 2.23 14.09 -4.16
C ASN A 5 2.72 12.68 -3.78
N GLU A 6 3.91 12.55 -3.20
CA GLU A 6 4.46 11.25 -2.77
C GLU A 6 3.62 10.65 -1.63
N GLY A 7 3.21 11.49 -0.68
CA GLY A 7 2.36 11.09 0.43
C GLY A 7 0.92 10.72 0.02
N VAL A 8 0.42 11.26 -1.09
CA VAL A 8 -0.87 10.85 -1.68
C VAL A 8 -0.72 9.48 -2.34
N ARG A 9 0.31 9.31 -3.19
CA ARG A 9 0.56 8.05 -3.90
C ARG A 9 0.80 6.88 -2.95
N LEU A 10 1.59 7.08 -1.89
CA LEU A 10 1.79 6.08 -0.82
C LEU A 10 0.47 5.65 -0.17
N ARG A 11 -0.43 6.60 0.11
CA ARG A 11 -1.74 6.30 0.71
C ARG A 11 -2.66 5.56 -0.25
N GLU A 12 -2.66 5.91 -1.53
CA GLU A 12 -3.46 5.23 -2.54
C GLU A 12 -3.02 3.78 -2.75
N VAL A 13 -1.71 3.57 -2.92
CA VAL A 13 -1.12 2.22 -3.02
C VAL A 13 -1.39 1.44 -1.74
N PHE A 14 -1.09 2.00 -0.56
CA PHE A 14 -1.36 1.32 0.71
C PHE A 14 -2.83 0.89 0.84
N ARG A 15 -3.77 1.74 0.43
CA ARG A 15 -5.20 1.41 0.41
C ARG A 15 -5.54 0.33 -0.63
N LYS A 16 -4.94 0.36 -1.83
CA LYS A 16 -5.15 -0.64 -2.91
C LYS A 16 -4.81 -2.05 -2.42
N TYR A 17 -3.75 -2.18 -1.62
CA TYR A 17 -3.24 -3.45 -1.11
C TYR A 17 -3.66 -3.76 0.34
N TYR A 18 -4.49 -2.93 0.98
CA TYR A 18 -4.81 -3.08 2.41
C TYR A 18 -5.39 -4.46 2.76
N ASP A 19 -6.35 -4.94 1.96
CA ASP A 19 -7.05 -6.22 2.21
C ASP A 19 -6.28 -7.45 1.65
N GLY A 20 -5.24 -7.23 0.86
CA GLY A 20 -4.54 -8.27 0.10
C GLY A 20 -4.93 -8.26 -1.37
N ARG A 21 -3.97 -8.02 -2.26
CA ARG A 21 -4.15 -8.04 -3.72
C ARG A 21 -2.85 -8.45 -4.43
N GLU A 22 -2.98 -9.03 -5.61
CA GLU A 22 -1.85 -9.30 -6.52
C GLU A 22 -1.02 -8.05 -6.80
N ILE A 23 0.30 -8.19 -6.71
CA ILE A 23 1.25 -7.12 -6.91
C ILE A 23 1.25 -6.67 -8.38
N ASP A 24 0.97 -5.39 -8.58
CA ASP A 24 1.15 -4.71 -9.86
C ASP A 24 2.59 -4.17 -9.95
N GLU A 25 3.30 -4.49 -11.02
CA GLU A 25 4.67 -4.01 -11.26
C GLU A 25 4.77 -2.47 -11.28
N SER A 26 3.70 -1.78 -11.69
CA SER A 26 3.64 -0.30 -11.73
C SER A 26 3.67 0.33 -10.32
N ASP A 27 3.24 -0.44 -9.31
CA ASP A 27 3.21 0.00 -7.91
C ASP A 27 4.44 -0.45 -7.11
N LEU A 28 5.33 -1.24 -7.72
CA LEU A 28 6.39 -1.98 -7.02
C LEU A 28 7.38 -1.06 -6.29
N GLU A 29 7.70 0.11 -6.86
CA GLU A 29 8.52 1.13 -6.19
C GLU A 29 7.85 1.64 -4.91
N THR A 30 6.55 1.91 -4.97
CA THR A 30 5.79 2.45 -3.84
C THR A 30 5.54 1.36 -2.79
N LEU A 31 5.28 0.13 -3.22
CA LEU A 31 5.17 -1.03 -2.36
C LEU A 31 6.49 -1.29 -1.62
N ASN A 32 7.65 -1.22 -2.27
CA ASN A 32 8.94 -1.39 -1.60
C ASN A 32 9.17 -0.35 -0.49
N LYS A 33 8.76 0.90 -0.70
CA LYS A 33 8.78 1.93 0.36
C LYS A 33 7.87 1.55 1.54
N LEU A 34 6.67 1.03 1.25
CA LEU A 34 5.71 0.59 2.28
C LEU A 34 6.19 -0.65 3.04
N VAL A 35 6.85 -1.60 2.37
CA VAL A 35 7.47 -2.78 2.98
C VAL A 35 8.66 -2.39 3.85
N ALA A 36 9.51 -1.48 3.39
CA ALA A 36 10.63 -0.97 4.19
C ALA A 36 10.14 -0.28 5.49
N GLY A 37 8.98 0.37 5.45
CA GLY A 37 8.31 0.91 6.63
C GLY A 37 7.47 -0.10 7.42
N SER A 38 7.52 -1.38 7.06
CA SER A 38 6.71 -2.46 7.66
C SER A 38 5.20 -2.19 7.65
N TYR A 39 4.68 -1.42 6.69
CA TYR A 39 3.25 -1.16 6.54
C TYR A 39 2.55 -2.26 5.73
N ILE A 40 3.27 -2.91 4.81
CA ILE A 40 2.77 -4.01 3.97
C ILE A 40 3.72 -5.20 4.10
N ASP A 41 3.16 -6.41 3.99
CA ASP A 41 3.89 -7.66 3.84
C ASP A 41 3.59 -8.27 2.47
N TYR A 42 4.57 -8.99 1.92
CA TYR A 42 4.42 -9.83 0.74
C TYR A 42 4.16 -11.28 1.15
N SER A 43 3.25 -11.92 0.42
CA SER A 43 2.88 -13.32 0.59
C SER A 43 2.72 -13.96 -0.78
N MET A 44 2.84 -15.29 -0.85
CA MET A 44 2.57 -16.05 -2.07
C MET A 44 1.24 -16.77 -1.89
N ASP A 45 0.28 -16.51 -2.78
CA ASP A 45 -1.00 -17.22 -2.84
C ASP A 45 -1.09 -17.92 -4.20
N ASN A 46 -1.18 -19.26 -4.22
CA ASN A 46 -1.26 -20.05 -5.45
C ASN A 46 -0.17 -19.76 -6.50
N GLY A 47 1.05 -19.41 -6.05
CA GLY A 47 2.18 -19.07 -6.93
C GLY A 47 2.19 -17.61 -7.40
N VAL A 48 1.22 -16.81 -6.96
CA VAL A 48 1.10 -15.38 -7.29
C VAL A 48 1.58 -14.54 -6.10
N PRO A 49 2.43 -13.52 -6.32
CA PRO A 49 2.84 -12.60 -5.28
C PRO A 49 1.68 -11.64 -4.91
N ILE A 50 1.23 -11.72 -3.67
CA ILE A 50 0.17 -10.89 -3.08
C ILE A 50 0.78 -9.94 -2.04
N ALA A 51 0.47 -8.66 -2.15
CA ALA A 51 0.79 -7.67 -1.13
C ALA A 51 -0.44 -7.41 -0.24
N LYS A 52 -0.22 -7.38 1.08
CA LYS A 52 -1.27 -7.14 2.08
C LYS A 52 -0.78 -6.22 3.19
N ALA A 53 -1.67 -5.43 3.81
CA ALA A 53 -1.30 -4.66 4.99
C ALA A 53 -0.75 -5.57 6.10
N SER A 54 0.42 -5.20 6.62
CA SER A 54 1.08 -5.89 7.73
C SER A 54 0.28 -5.73 9.02
N GLN A 55 0.74 -6.33 10.11
CA GLN A 55 0.16 -6.07 11.43
C GLN A 55 0.19 -4.58 11.79
N ILE A 56 1.31 -3.90 11.52
CA ILE A 56 1.49 -2.46 11.78
C ILE A 56 0.61 -1.65 10.82
N GLY A 57 0.60 -1.99 9.53
CA GLY A 57 -0.26 -1.35 8.55
C GLY A 57 -1.74 -1.46 8.91
N ARG A 58 -2.19 -2.62 9.41
CA ARG A 58 -3.58 -2.82 9.84
C ARG A 58 -3.95 -2.02 11.09
N ALA A 59 -2.99 -1.75 11.97
CA ALA A 59 -3.20 -0.86 13.12
C ALA A 59 -3.54 0.58 12.68
N ILE A 60 -3.08 0.96 11.48
CA ILE A 60 -3.48 2.21 10.83
C ILE A 60 -4.80 1.92 10.13
N LYS A 61 -5.88 2.50 10.64
CA LYS A 61 -7.23 2.37 10.05
C LYS A 61 -7.13 2.55 8.52
N LYS A 62 -7.79 1.66 7.77
CA LYS A 62 -7.82 1.72 6.30
C LYS A 62 -8.08 3.16 5.86
N PRO A 63 -7.20 3.78 5.06
CA PRO A 63 -7.40 5.15 4.62
C PRO A 63 -8.73 5.24 3.88
N LYS A 64 -9.64 6.07 4.37
CA LYS A 64 -10.87 6.39 3.63
C LYS A 64 -10.46 7.10 2.35
N ALA A 65 -11.17 6.81 1.25
CA ALA A 65 -11.05 7.61 0.04
C ALA A 65 -11.28 9.07 0.44
N ILE A 66 -10.26 9.91 0.33
CA ILE A 66 -10.45 11.34 0.49
C ILE A 66 -11.20 11.75 -0.77
N ALA A 67 -12.51 11.93 -0.67
CA ALA A 67 -13.27 12.58 -1.71
C ALA A 67 -12.76 14.02 -1.76
N LEU A 68 -11.77 14.27 -2.63
CA LEU A 68 -11.39 15.62 -3.02
C LEU A 68 -12.63 16.23 -3.70
N LYS A 69 -13.42 16.97 -2.93
CA LYS A 69 -14.39 17.91 -3.50
C LYS A 69 -13.56 19.03 -4.13
N TYR A 70 -13.61 19.07 -5.46
CA TYR A 70 -13.11 20.18 -6.28
C TYR A 70 -13.88 21.46 -6.00
#